data_AF-A0A227IZ52-F1
#
_entry.id   AF-A0A227IZ52-F1
#
_cell.length_a   1.000
_cell.length_b   1.000
_cell.length_c   1.000
_cell.angle_alpha   90.00
_cell.angle_beta   90.00
_cell.angle_gamma   90.00
#
_symmetry.space_group_name_H-M   'P 1'
#
loop_
_entity.id
_entity.type
_entity.pdbx_description
1 polymer ?
#
loop_
_entity_poly.entity_id
_entity_poly.type
_entity_poly.pdbx_seq_one_letter_code
_entity_poly.pdbx_strand_id
1 'polypeptide(L)'
;RITIKDALVSLETEGLIYREERRGWYVSPERICYNPLSRSHFHQMIREQHRIAATQLISVRSEMAAGDYAKALDIEQMTPIHIIER
;
A
#
# COMPACT_ATOMS: atom_id res chain seq x y z
N ARG A 1 -2.37 20.24 31.93
CA ARG A 1 -3.60 20.80 31.33
C ARG A 1 -3.47 20.59 29.83
N ILE A 2 -4.16 19.61 29.25
CA ILE A 2 -4.07 19.32 27.82
C ILE A 2 -4.87 20.39 27.09
N THR A 3 -4.26 21.07 26.10
CA THR A 3 -5.00 22.05 25.28
C THR A 3 -5.73 21.32 24.16
N ILE A 4 -6.85 21.90 23.68
CA ILE A 4 -7.62 21.32 22.55
C ILE A 4 -6.71 21.04 21.34
N LYS A 5 -5.70 21.89 21.13
CA LYS A 5 -4.73 21.72 20.06
C LYS A 5 -3.91 20.43 20.21
N ASP A 6 -3.44 20.13 21.42
CA ASP A 6 -2.64 18.93 21.68
C ASP A 6 -3.48 17.65 21.47
N ALA A 7 -4.76 17.69 21.87
CA ALA A 7 -5.69 16.58 21.62
C ALA A 7 -5.94 16.35 20.12
N LEU A 8 -6.16 17.42 19.34
CA LEU A 8 -6.35 17.32 17.89
C LEU A 8 -5.10 16.80 17.18
N VAL A 9 -3.90 17.23 17.60
CA VAL A 9 -2.64 16.72 17.04
C VAL A 9 -2.46 15.24 17.37
N SER A 10 -2.83 14.78 18.56
CA SER A 10 -2.79 13.35 18.90
C SER A 10 -3.73 12.53 18.00
N LEU A 11 -4.98 12.98 17.85
CA LEU A 11 -5.97 12.31 17.00
C LEU A 11 -5.56 12.28 15.52
N GLU A 12 -4.90 13.33 15.03
CA GLU A 12 -4.33 13.35 13.67
C GLU A 12 -3.18 12.37 13.53
N THR A 13 -2.30 12.28 14.53
CA THR A 13 -1.17 11.34 14.55
C THR A 13 -1.64 9.89 14.57
N GLU A 14 -2.70 9.61 15.32
CA GLU A 14 -3.41 8.32 15.32
C GLU A 14 -4.21 8.09 14.03
N GLY A 15 -4.30 9.12 13.17
CA GLY A 15 -5.06 9.18 11.92
C GLY A 15 -6.55 8.91 12.07
N LEU A 16 -7.11 9.23 13.24
CA LEU A 16 -8.54 9.24 13.51
C LEU A 16 -9.21 10.47 12.90
N ILE A 17 -8.45 11.55 12.74
CA ILE A 17 -8.87 12.74 12.01
C ILE A 17 -7.80 13.13 10.97
N TYR A 18 -8.20 13.91 9.98
CA TYR A 18 -7.29 14.57 9.05
C TYR A 18 -7.65 16.04 8.93
N ARG A 19 -6.67 16.86 8.55
CA ARG A 19 -6.86 18.29 8.29
C ARG A 19 -6.95 18.55 6.80
N GLU A 20 -8.03 19.20 6.38
CA GLU A 20 -8.16 19.72 5.02
C GLU A 20 -7.89 21.23 5.02
N GLU A 21 -7.01 21.67 4.13
CA GLU A 21 -6.55 23.06 4.12
C GLU A 21 -7.73 24.03 3.94
N ARG A 22 -7.85 25.01 4.86
CA ARG A 22 -8.94 26.01 4.95
C ARG A 22 -10.34 25.45 5.22
N ARG A 23 -10.47 24.15 5.47
CA ARG A 23 -11.76 23.48 5.69
C ARG A 23 -11.90 22.89 7.10
N GLY A 24 -10.79 22.66 7.79
CA GLY A 24 -10.76 22.29 9.21
C GLY A 24 -10.40 20.83 9.43
N TRP A 25 -10.93 20.26 10.51
CA TRP A 25 -10.67 18.88 10.94
C TRP A 25 -11.85 17.98 10.59
N TYR A 26 -11.56 16.81 10.03
CA TYR A 26 -12.54 15.83 9.60
C TYR A 26 -12.21 14.46 10.17
N VAL A 27 -13.22 13.64 10.45
CA VAL A 27 -13.03 12.26 10.89
C VAL A 27 -12.54 11.43 9.69
N SER A 28 -11.46 10.67 9.91
CA SER A 28 -10.92 9.77 8.91
C SER A 28 -11.90 8.63 8.62
N PRO A 29 -12.02 8.19 7.35
CA PRO A 29 -12.74 6.97 7.04
C PRO A 29 -12.04 5.75 7.67
N GLU A 30 -12.74 4.63 7.74
CA GLU A 30 -12.17 3.38 8.23
C GLU A 30 -10.88 3.03 7.49
N ARG A 31 -9.88 2.50 8.19
CA ARG A 31 -8.61 2.08 7.60
C ARG A 31 -8.77 0.76 6.85
N ILE A 32 -7.91 0.53 5.85
CA ILE A 32 -7.77 -0.80 5.26
C ILE A 32 -7.10 -1.70 6.29
N CYS A 33 -7.73 -2.82 6.62
CA CYS A 33 -7.11 -3.91 7.36
C CYS A 33 -6.23 -4.71 6.39
N TYR A 34 -4.91 -4.51 6.47
CA TYR A 34 -3.93 -5.23 5.66
C TYR A 34 -3.26 -6.30 6.52
N ASN A 35 -3.44 -7.57 6.17
CA ASN A 35 -2.70 -8.68 6.76
C ASN A 35 -1.65 -9.18 5.76
N PRO A 36 -0.36 -8.85 5.93
CA PRO A 36 0.70 -9.28 5.01
C PRO A 36 0.90 -10.80 4.98
N LEU A 37 0.47 -11.52 6.02
CA LEU A 37 0.55 -12.98 6.11
C LEU A 37 -0.63 -13.68 5.43
N SER A 38 -1.64 -12.91 5.00
CA SER A 38 -2.75 -13.47 4.25
C SER A 38 -2.24 -14.00 2.91
N ARG A 39 -2.64 -15.24 2.58
CA ARG A 39 -2.37 -15.85 1.27
C ARG A 39 -3.33 -15.38 0.18
N SER A 40 -4.28 -14.49 0.50
CA SER A 40 -5.26 -13.97 -0.46
C SER A 40 -4.69 -12.86 -1.32
N HIS A 41 -5.19 -12.74 -2.55
CA HIS A 41 -4.80 -11.66 -3.46
C HIS A 41 -5.31 -10.30 -2.93
N PHE A 42 -4.52 -9.24 -3.13
CA PHE A 42 -4.87 -7.87 -2.69
C PHE A 42 -6.29 -7.44 -3.06
N HIS A 43 -6.73 -7.73 -4.29
CA HIS A 43 -8.08 -7.37 -4.74
C HIS A 43 -9.19 -8.05 -3.94
N GLN A 44 -8.97 -9.30 -3.52
CA GLN A 44 -9.94 -10.01 -2.69
C GLN A 44 -10.01 -9.38 -1.30
N MET A 45 -8.86 -9.13 -0.66
CA MET A 45 -8.79 -8.48 0.65
C MET A 45 -9.49 -7.11 0.68
N ILE A 46 -9.39 -6.34 -0.40
CA ILE A 46 -10.07 -5.03 -0.53
C ILE A 46 -11.58 -5.21 -0.74
N ARG A 47 -12.01 -6.19 -1.55
CA ARG A 47 -13.44 -6.48 -1.77
C ARG A 47 -14.14 -6.96 -0.51
N GLU A 48 -13.48 -7.78 0.30
CA GLU A 48 -13.98 -8.24 1.61
C GLU A 48 -14.23 -7.08 2.57
N GLN A 49 -13.58 -5.93 2.37
CA GLN A 49 -13.77 -4.68 3.11
C GLN A 49 -14.68 -3.68 2.38
N HIS A 50 -15.50 -4.16 1.44
CA HIS A 50 -16.45 -3.36 0.65
C HIS A 50 -15.83 -2.18 -0.12
N ARG A 51 -14.58 -2.33 -0.56
CA ARG A 51 -13.85 -1.33 -1.34
C ARG A 51 -13.54 -1.83 -2.75
N ILE A 52 -13.16 -0.90 -3.63
CA ILE A 52 -12.78 -1.19 -5.01
C ILE A 52 -11.27 -0.96 -5.15
N ALA A 53 -10.53 -2.02 -5.47
CA ALA A 53 -9.12 -1.92 -5.82
C ALA A 53 -8.97 -1.52 -7.29
N ALA A 54 -8.02 -0.65 -7.57
CA ALA A 54 -7.57 -0.30 -8.92
C ALA A 54 -6.05 -0.54 -9.00
N THR A 55 -5.58 -0.95 -10.19
CA THR A 55 -4.15 -1.12 -10.47
C THR A 55 -3.81 -0.26 -11.68
N GLN A 56 -2.76 0.54 -11.58
CA GLN A 56 -2.28 1.36 -12.69
C GLN A 56 -0.86 0.93 -13.03
N LEU A 57 -0.68 0.42 -14.26
CA LEU A 57 0.64 0.03 -14.72
C LEU A 57 1.53 1.28 -14.87
N ILE A 58 2.68 1.28 -14.21
CA ILE A 58 3.69 2.33 -14.28
C ILE A 58 4.70 2.01 -15.38
N SER A 59 5.21 0.77 -15.39
CA SER A 59 6.24 0.34 -16.33
C SER A 59 6.24 -1.18 -16.50
N VAL A 60 6.67 -1.62 -17.68
CA VAL A 60 7.02 -3.02 -17.95
C VAL A 60 8.32 -3.03 -18.71
N ARG A 61 9.26 -3.83 -18.22
CA ARG A 61 10.49 -4.13 -18.95
C ARG A 61 10.80 -5.62 -18.90
N SER A 62 11.59 -6.06 -19.87
CA SER A 62 12.11 -7.42 -19.93
C SER A 62 13.62 -7.36 -19.91
N GLU A 63 14.23 -8.16 -19.06
CA GLU A 63 15.68 -8.29 -18.96
C GLU A 63 16.06 -9.75 -18.73
N MET A 64 17.31 -10.10 -19.02
CA MET A 64 17.81 -11.43 -18.68
C MET A 64 18.03 -11.50 -17.17
N ALA A 65 17.51 -12.55 -16.52
CA ALA A 65 17.70 -12.76 -15.09
C ALA A 65 19.20 -12.78 -14.76
N ALA A 66 19.62 -11.86 -13.90
CA ALA A 66 20.99 -11.73 -13.43
C ALA A 66 21.02 -11.33 -11.95
N GLY A 67 22.14 -11.59 -11.29
CA GLY A 67 22.38 -11.18 -9.89
C GLY A 67 21.30 -11.68 -8.94
N ASP A 68 20.73 -10.74 -8.17
CA ASP A 68 19.74 -11.04 -7.12
C ASP A 68 18.45 -11.64 -7.67
N TYR A 69 18.03 -11.26 -8.89
CA TYR A 69 16.83 -11.82 -9.50
C TYR A 69 17.00 -13.30 -9.84
N ALA A 70 18.13 -13.69 -10.43
CA ALA A 70 18.40 -15.09 -10.76
C ALA A 70 18.47 -15.96 -9.48
N LYS A 71 19.10 -15.43 -8.41
CA LYS A 71 19.20 -16.13 -7.13
C LYS A 71 17.84 -16.25 -6.42
N ALA A 72 17.05 -15.18 -6.38
CA ALA A 72 15.76 -15.16 -5.69
C ALA A 72 14.71 -16.03 -6.39
N LEU A 73 14.80 -16.16 -7.72
CA LEU A 73 13.90 -16.97 -8.53
C LEU A 73 14.40 -18.41 -8.77
N ASP A 74 15.57 -18.76 -8.22
CA ASP A 74 16.23 -20.06 -8.39
C ASP A 74 16.43 -20.47 -9.86
N ILE A 75 16.98 -19.53 -10.64
CA ILE A 75 17.19 -19.69 -12.09
C ILE A 75 18.65 -20.05 -12.37
N GLU A 76 18.88 -21.25 -12.93
CA GLU A 76 20.22 -21.75 -13.28
C GLU A 76 20.72 -21.29 -14.66
N GLN A 77 19.82 -20.94 -15.58
CA GLN A 77 20.15 -20.58 -16.97
C GLN A 77 19.66 -19.17 -17.30
N MET A 78 20.36 -18.49 -18.20
CA MET A 78 19.98 -17.14 -18.64
C MET A 78 18.55 -17.14 -19.20
N THR A 79 17.60 -16.64 -18.42
CA THR A 79 16.16 -16.69 -18.71
C THR A 79 15.60 -15.28 -18.74
N PRO A 80 14.79 -14.90 -19.75
CA PRO A 80 14.15 -13.59 -19.76
C PRO A 80 13.10 -13.50 -18.64
N ILE A 81 13.14 -12.42 -17.86
CA ILE A 81 12.17 -12.10 -16.82
C ILE A 81 11.45 -10.81 -17.16
N HIS A 82 10.22 -10.67 -16.65
CA HIS A 82 9.44 -9.45 -16.73
C HIS A 82 9.42 -8.74 -15.39
N ILE A 83 9.77 -7.46 -15.39
CA ILE A 83 9.67 -6.59 -14.22
C ILE A 83 8.47 -5.67 -14.46
N ILE A 84 7.47 -5.82 -13.60
CA ILE A 84 6.19 -5.12 -13.69
C ILE A 84 6.07 -4.18 -12.49
N GLU A 85 6.00 -2.89 -12.77
CA GLU A 85 5.78 -1.83 -11.78
C GLU A 85 4.32 -1.35 -11.91
N ARG A 86 3.56 -1.41 -10.81
CA ARG A 86 2.11 -1.24 -10.78
C ARG A 86 1.65 -0.48 -9.54
#